data_AF-A0A535S1V9-F1
#
_entry.id   AF-A0A535S1V9-F1
#
_cell.length_a   1.000
_cell.length_b   1.000
_cell.length_c   1.000
_cell.angle_alpha   90.00
_cell.angle_beta   90.00
_cell.angle_gamma   90.00
#
_symmetry.space_group_name_H-M   'P 1'
#
loop_
_entity.id
_entity.type
_entity.pdbx_description
1 polymer ?
#
loop_
_entity_poly.entity_id
_entity_poly.type
_entity_poly.pdbx_seq_one_letter_code
_entity_poly.pdbx_strand_id
1 'polypeptide(L)' 'KAFYAPYPEVRFIPTGGISQKNLAQYLALPNVVACGGSWMATSNMISEGRFDDIVHLAGEARGIVRRVRGESEAD' A
#
# COMPACT_ATOMS: atom_id res chain seq x y z
N LYS A 1 9.21 -10.35 -8.17
CA LYS A 1 10.38 -10.06 -9.05
C LYS A 1 10.30 -10.72 -10.44
N ALA A 2 9.43 -11.73 -10.69
CA ALA A 2 9.45 -12.50 -11.95
C ALA A 2 8.62 -11.92 -13.12
N PHE A 3 7.61 -11.06 -12.88
CA PHE A 3 6.69 -10.59 -13.93
C PHE A 3 7.15 -9.33 -14.70
N TYR A 4 8.19 -8.64 -14.22
CA TYR A 4 8.65 -7.37 -14.80
C TYR A 4 9.41 -7.55 -16.13
N ALA A 5 10.30 -8.54 -16.19
CA ALA A 5 11.22 -8.69 -17.32
C ALA A 5 10.56 -8.85 -18.71
N PRO A 6 9.44 -9.58 -18.87
CA PRO A 6 8.82 -9.73 -20.19
C PRO A 6 7.86 -8.60 -20.60
N TYR A 7 7.41 -7.75 -19.67
CA TYR A 7 6.35 -6.75 -19.93
C TYR A 7 6.72 -5.37 -19.38
N PRO A 8 7.65 -4.65 -20.01
CA PRO A 8 8.20 -3.39 -19.49
C PRO A 8 7.18 -2.24 -19.43
N GLU A 9 6.14 -2.29 -20.26
CA GLU A 9 5.10 -1.24 -20.33
C GLU A 9 3.91 -1.49 -19.39
N VAL A 10 3.79 -2.70 -18.84
CA VAL A 10 2.67 -3.06 -17.98
C VAL A 10 2.87 -2.51 -16.58
N ARG A 11 1.84 -1.81 -16.10
CA ARG A 11 1.76 -1.28 -14.73
C ARG A 11 0.89 -2.18 -13.87
N PHE A 12 1.28 -2.36 -12.61
CA PHE A 12 0.67 -3.31 -11.69
C PHE A 12 0.08 -2.63 -10.46
N ILE A 13 -1.00 -3.22 -9.94
CA ILE A 13 -1.55 -2.96 -8.61
C ILE A 13 -1.59 -4.30 -7.86
N PRO A 14 -0.52 -4.69 -7.14
CA PRO A 14 -0.52 -5.91 -6.35
C PRO A 14 -1.60 -5.87 -5.28
N THR A 15 -2.36 -6.97 -5.18
CA THR A 15 -3.40 -7.18 -4.17
C THR A 15 -3.28 -8.57 -3.57
N GLY A 16 -3.78 -8.75 -2.35
CA GLY A 16 -3.69 -10.01 -1.61
C GLY A 16 -2.33 -10.18 -0.92
N GLY A 17 -2.34 -10.36 0.40
CA GLY A 17 -1.11 -10.52 1.20
C GLY A 17 -0.28 -9.24 1.39
N ILE A 18 -0.77 -8.06 0.95
CA ILE A 18 -0.13 -6.78 1.24
C ILE A 18 -0.37 -6.40 2.71
N SER A 19 0.66 -5.87 3.35
CA SER A 19 0.66 -5.37 4.72
C SER A 19 1.70 -4.26 4.88
N GLN A 20 1.72 -3.58 6.03
CA GLN A 20 2.77 -2.60 6.35
C GLN A 20 4.20 -3.14 6.19
N LYS A 21 4.40 -4.44 6.44
CA LYS A 21 5.71 -5.09 6.40
C LYS A 21 6.30 -5.20 5.00
N ASN A 22 5.45 -5.30 3.97
CA ASN A 22 5.89 -5.54 2.58
C ASN A 22 5.47 -4.43 1.61
N LEU A 23 4.63 -3.48 2.03
CA LEU A 23 4.17 -2.38 1.20
C LEU A 23 5.31 -1.61 0.54
N ALA A 24 6.35 -1.25 1.30
CA ALA A 24 7.50 -0.52 0.78
C ALA A 24 8.26 -1.29 -0.32
N GLN A 25 8.38 -2.61 -0.16
CA GLN A 25 9.07 -3.47 -1.12
C GLN A 25 8.35 -3.50 -2.47
N TYR A 26 7.03 -3.53 -2.47
CA TYR A 26 6.23 -3.49 -3.69
C TYR A 26 6.27 -2.12 -4.36
N LEU A 27 6.10 -1.05 -3.58
CA LEU A 27 6.10 0.33 -4.08
C LEU A 27 7.46 0.80 -4.62
N ALA A 28 8.56 0.15 -4.21
CA ALA A 28 9.89 0.41 -4.76
C ALA A 28 10.06 -0.12 -6.20
N LEU A 29 9.14 -0.94 -6.71
CA LEU A 29 9.18 -1.41 -8.09
C LEU A 29 8.64 -0.32 -9.03
N PRO A 30 9.38 0.08 -10.08
CA PRO A 30 9.03 1.25 -10.90
C PRO A 30 7.71 1.09 -11.67
N ASN A 31 7.27 -0.14 -11.89
CA ASN A 31 6.02 -0.44 -12.58
C ASN A 31 4.83 -0.74 -11.64
N VAL A 32 5.00 -0.58 -10.32
CA VAL A 32 3.91 -0.71 -9.34
C VAL A 32 3.37 0.68 -9.02
N VAL A 33 2.15 0.96 -9.48
CA VAL A 33 1.54 2.30 -9.34
C VAL A 33 0.76 2.46 -8.02
N ALA A 34 0.32 1.34 -7.43
CA ALA A 34 -0.37 1.30 -6.15
C ALA A 34 -0.31 -0.12 -5.58
N CYS A 35 -0.71 -0.31 -4.32
CA CYS A 35 -0.97 -1.62 -3.74
C CYS A 35 -2.32 -1.61 -3.03
N GLY A 36 -3.04 -2.74 -3.06
CA GLY A 36 -4.28 -2.91 -2.33
C GLY A 36 -4.15 -3.98 -1.25
N GLY A 37 -4.72 -3.74 -0.08
CA GLY A 37 -4.85 -4.76 0.96
C GLY A 37 -5.83 -4.38 2.05
N SER A 38 -6.42 -5.40 2.66
CA SER A 38 -7.50 -5.27 3.64
C SER A 38 -7.01 -4.91 5.05
N TRP A 39 -5.70 -4.94 5.32
CA TRP A 39 -5.18 -4.79 6.68
C TRP A 39 -5.57 -3.47 7.36
N MET A 40 -5.71 -2.39 6.58
CA MET A 40 -6.06 -1.06 7.09
C MET A 40 -7.57 -0.85 7.26
N ALA A 41 -8.40 -1.71 6.69
CA ALA A 41 -9.87 -1.59 6.69
C ALA A 41 -10.49 -2.99 6.61
N THR A 42 -10.34 -3.76 7.68
CA THR A 42 -10.91 -5.12 7.76
C THR A 42 -12.43 -5.07 7.90
N SER A 43 -13.13 -6.10 7.45
CA SER A 43 -14.59 -6.20 7.60
C SER A 43 -15.04 -6.06 9.06
N ASN A 44 -14.27 -6.63 10.01
CA ASN A 44 -14.55 -6.52 11.44
C ASN A 44 -14.44 -5.07 11.93
N MET A 45 -13.38 -4.35 11.56
CA MET A 45 -13.23 -2.93 11.92
C MET A 45 -14.42 -2.11 11.42
N ILE A 46 -14.87 -2.37 10.19
CA ILE A 46 -16.02 -1.66 9.61
C ILE A 46 -17.31 -2.04 10.37
N SER A 47 -17.56 -3.32 10.62
CA SER A 47 -18.77 -3.78 11.30
C SER A 47 -18.83 -3.34 12.77
N GLU A 48 -17.67 -3.19 13.41
CA GLU A 48 -17.54 -2.75 14.81
C GLU A 48 -17.46 -1.21 14.93
N GLY A 49 -17.49 -0.47 13.81
CA GLY A 49 -17.41 1.00 13.81
C GLY A 49 -16.04 1.55 14.24
N ARG A 50 -14.97 0.78 14.12
CA ARG A 50 -13.60 1.11 14.54
C ARG A 50 -12.90 2.02 13.53
N PHE A 51 -13.54 3.14 13.19
CA PHE A 51 -13.03 4.06 12.17
C PHE A 51 -11.75 4.78 12.59
N ASP A 52 -11.55 5.04 13.88
CA ASP A 52 -10.30 5.62 14.38
C ASP A 52 -9.10 4.70 14.12
N ASP A 53 -9.28 3.38 14.29
CA ASP A 53 -8.23 2.39 13.95
C ASP A 53 -7.95 2.38 12.45
N ILE A 54 -8.98 2.49 11.60
CA ILE A 54 -8.84 2.58 10.14
C ILE A 54 -8.05 3.82 9.76
N VAL A 55 -8.37 4.98 10.35
CA VAL A 55 -7.65 6.24 10.13
C VAL A 55 -6.18 6.11 10.55
N HIS A 56 -5.92 5.53 11.72
CA HIS A 56 -4.55 5.30 12.19
C HIS A 56 -3.74 4.44 11.21
N LEU A 57 -4.28 3.28 10.81
CA LEU A 57 -3.61 2.34 9.91
C LEU A 57 -3.44 2.90 8.49
N ALA A 58 -4.41 3.67 8.00
CA ALA A 58 -4.31 4.40 6.73
C ALA A 58 -3.22 5.48 6.80
N GLY A 59 -3.10 6.18 7.93
CA GLY A 59 -2.03 7.13 8.20
C GLY A 59 -0.64 6.48 8.17
N GLU A 60 -0.48 5.32 8.80
CA GLU A 60 0.77 4.56 8.75
C GLU A 60 1.11 4.10 7.32
N ALA A 61 0.12 3.62 6.56
CA ALA A 61 0.30 3.25 5.16
C ALA A 61 0.73 4.46 4.31
N ARG A 62 0.09 5.62 4.50
CA ARG A 62 0.47 6.88 3.85
C ARG A 62 1.91 7.30 4.19
N GLY A 63 2.31 7.16 5.46
CA GLY A 63 3.69 7.43 5.89
C GLY A 63 4.72 6.56 5.15
N ILE A 64 4.39 5.30 4.89
CA ILE A 64 5.23 4.41 4.08
C ILE A 64 5.29 4.88 2.62
N VAL A 65 4.14 5.23 2.01
CA VAL A 65 4.08 5.73 0.63
C VAL A 65 4.97 6.97 0.47
N ARG A 66 4.80 7.97 1.35
CA ARG A 66 5.58 9.20 1.34
C ARG A 66 7.07 8.93 1.43
N ARG A 67 7.50 8.06 2.36
CA ARG A 67 8.91 7.66 2.52
C ARG A 67 9.49 7.02 1.26
N VAL A 68 8.72 6.15 0.59
CA VAL A 68 9.20 5.44 -0.62
C VAL A 68 9.24 6.36 -1.83
N ARG A 69 8.29 7.29 -1.95
CA ARG A 69 8.16 8.19 -3.11
C ARG A 69 8.86 9.53 -2.96
N GLY A 70 9.40 9.83 -1.78
CA GLY A 70 10.09 11.10 -1.51
C GLY A 70 9.15 12.30 -1.40
N GLU A 71 7.88 12.08 -1.04
CA GLU A 71 6.91 13.16 -0.80
C GLU A 71 7.13 13.77 0.59
N SER A 72 7.10 15.10 0.70
CA SER A 72 7.34 15.79 1.97
C SER A 72 6.09 15.74 2.86
N GLU A 73 6.26 15.94 4.17
CA GLU A 73 5.16 15.83 5.15
C GLU A 73 4.07 16.91 4.94
N ALA A 74 4.36 17.95 4.16
CA ALA A 74 3.56 19.15 3.94
C ALA A 74 2.56 19.10 2.77
N ASP A 75 2.49 17.99 2.01
CA ASP A 75 1.56 17.82 0.88
C ASP A 75 0.20 17.20 1.27
#